data_AF-A0A6M6E607-F1
#
_entry.id   AF-A0A6M6E607-F1
#
_cell.length_a   1.000
_cell.length_b   1.000
_cell.length_c   1.000
_cell.angle_alpha   90.00
_cell.angle_beta   90.00
_cell.angle_gamma   90.00
#
_symmetry.space_group_name_H-M   'P 1'
#
loop_
_entity.id
_entity.type
_entity.pdbx_description
1 polymer ?
#
loop_
_entity_poly.entity_id
_entity_poly.type
_entity_poly.pdbx_seq_one_letter_code
_entity_poly.pdbx_strand_id
1 'polypeptide(L)'
;MTKQVIFVRKDLKMKKGKMTAQGSHSSLGVFLQMMNNGKSLREEMPEIVNGSYSLKLDVTVGSDLDNWLRGVFRKITLAVNSEEELMDIYYHRREDLRLKEQDGRSPASRWGMNRPFSMFF
;
A
#
# COMPACT_ATOMS: atom_id res chain seq x y z
N MET A 1 15.28 1.81 -9.85
CA MET A 1 15.14 2.41 -8.50
C MET A 1 13.68 2.31 -8.08
N THR A 2 13.40 1.60 -7.00
CA THR A 2 12.03 1.42 -6.49
C THR A 2 11.67 2.51 -5.48
N LYS A 3 10.39 2.90 -5.45
CA LYS A 3 9.85 4.01 -4.64
C LYS A 3 8.41 3.70 -4.23
N GLN A 4 8.01 4.13 -3.03
CA GLN A 4 6.61 4.13 -2.59
C GLN A 4 5.99 5.48 -2.97
N VAL A 5 4.87 5.44 -3.69
CA VAL A 5 4.13 6.65 -4.09
C VAL A 5 2.88 6.77 -3.23
N ILE A 6 2.65 7.95 -2.67
CA ILE A 6 1.52 8.24 -1.77
C ILE A 6 0.76 9.41 -2.40
N PHE A 7 -0.52 9.24 -2.67
CA PHE A 7 -1.39 10.31 -3.17
C PHE A 7 -2.18 10.91 -2.00
N VAL A 8 -2.29 12.23 -1.97
CA VAL A 8 -3.03 12.98 -0.93
C VAL A 8 -4.07 13.88 -1.60
N ARG A 9 -5.30 13.83 -1.11
CA ARG A 9 -6.41 14.69 -1.56
C ARG A 9 -6.29 16.10 -1.02
N LYS A 10 -6.15 17.09 -1.91
CA LYS A 10 -6.08 18.52 -1.53
C LYS A 10 -7.46 19.16 -1.38
N ASP A 11 -8.47 18.62 -2.05
CA ASP A 11 -9.86 19.09 -2.01
C ASP A 11 -10.46 19.01 -0.61
N LEU A 12 -9.95 18.09 0.23
CA LEU A 12 -10.37 17.93 1.62
C LEU A 12 -9.86 19.02 2.59
N LYS A 13 -9.09 20.01 2.08
CA LYS A 13 -8.57 21.15 2.86
C LYS A 13 -7.89 20.74 4.19
N MET A 14 -7.16 19.63 4.16
CA MET A 14 -6.50 19.10 5.35
C MET A 14 -5.39 20.02 5.85
N LYS A 15 -5.29 20.21 7.17
CA LYS A 15 -4.12 20.86 7.80
C LYS A 15 -2.86 20.03 7.54
N LYS A 16 -1.70 20.68 7.44
CA LYS A 16 -0.40 20.02 7.15
C LYS A 16 -0.10 18.82 8.07
N GLY A 17 -0.41 18.94 9.37
CA GLY A 17 -0.26 17.84 10.33
C GLY A 17 -1.14 16.63 9.99
N LYS A 18 -2.38 16.86 9.57
CA LYS A 18 -3.30 15.79 9.16
C LYS A 18 -2.83 15.11 7.87
N MET A 19 -2.35 15.87 6.89
CA MET A 19 -1.78 15.30 5.66
C MET A 19 -0.57 14.39 5.96
N THR A 20 0.31 14.84 6.87
CA THR A 20 1.50 14.07 7.29
C THR A 20 1.10 12.78 8.00
N ALA A 21 0.14 12.87 8.94
CA ALA A 21 -0.38 11.71 9.65
C ALA A 21 -1.03 10.69 8.69
N GLN A 22 -1.83 11.15 7.72
CA GLN A 22 -2.43 10.25 6.73
C GLN A 22 -1.39 9.61 5.82
N GLY A 23 -0.42 10.37 5.32
CA GLY A 23 0.66 9.80 4.51
C GLY A 23 1.46 8.73 5.26
N SER A 24 1.79 8.98 6.54
CA SER A 24 2.47 8.01 7.40
C SER A 24 1.61 6.77 7.64
N HIS A 25 0.31 6.97 7.90
CA HIS A 25 -0.64 5.88 8.15
C HIS A 25 -0.82 5.00 6.91
N SER A 26 -1.03 5.59 5.73
CA SER A 26 -1.16 4.85 4.47
C SER A 26 0.11 4.06 4.13
N SER A 27 1.29 4.63 4.40
CA SER A 27 2.57 3.95 4.18
C SER A 27 2.68 2.67 5.01
N LEU A 28 2.38 2.73 6.31
CA LEU A 28 2.42 1.57 7.21
C LEU A 28 1.26 0.59 6.95
N GLY A 29 0.07 1.09 6.60
CA GLY A 29 -1.12 0.29 6.38
C GLY A 29 -0.94 -0.77 5.30
N VAL A 30 -0.23 -0.45 4.22
CA VAL A 30 0.11 -1.42 3.15
C VAL A 30 0.92 -2.58 3.72
N PHE A 31 1.91 -2.31 4.58
CA PHE A 31 2.71 -3.37 5.20
C PHE A 31 1.91 -4.24 6.14
N LEU A 32 1.07 -3.64 6.99
CA LEU A 32 0.21 -4.41 7.91
C LEU A 32 -0.76 -5.32 7.16
N GLN A 33 -1.31 -4.85 6.04
CA GLN A 33 -2.14 -5.68 5.17
C GLN A 33 -1.32 -6.81 4.53
N MET A 34 -0.12 -6.53 4.02
CA MET A 34 0.74 -7.56 3.43
C MET A 34 1.13 -8.63 4.45
N MET A 35 1.42 -8.25 5.69
CA MET A 35 1.76 -9.21 6.75
C MET A 35 0.57 -10.02 7.28
N ASN A 36 -0.66 -9.56 7.02
CA ASN A 36 -1.89 -10.22 7.45
C ASN A 36 -2.65 -10.83 6.25
N ASN A 37 -1.92 -11.43 5.30
CA ASN A 37 -2.49 -12.10 4.12
C ASN A 37 -3.44 -11.22 3.28
N GLY A 38 -3.13 -9.93 3.19
CA GLY A 38 -3.94 -8.93 2.47
C GLY A 38 -5.19 -8.47 3.22
N LYS A 39 -5.39 -8.88 4.48
CA LYS A 39 -6.55 -8.51 5.30
C LYS A 39 -6.22 -7.41 6.30
N SER A 40 -7.19 -6.54 6.57
CA SER A 40 -7.06 -5.50 7.58
C SER A 40 -7.07 -6.11 8.99
N LEU A 41 -6.14 -5.70 9.86
CA LEU A 41 -6.13 -6.08 11.28
C LEU A 41 -7.40 -5.63 12.04
N ARG A 42 -8.17 -4.69 11.48
CA ARG A 42 -9.47 -4.28 12.04
C ARG A 42 -10.58 -5.30 11.77
N GLU A 43 -10.42 -6.09 10.71
CA GLU A 43 -11.46 -7.02 10.25
C GLU A 43 -11.17 -8.45 10.70
N GLU A 44 -9.90 -8.83 10.65
CA GLU A 44 -9.48 -10.18 11.01
C GLU A 44 -8.24 -10.11 11.89
N MET A 45 -8.39 -10.57 13.12
CA MET A 45 -7.27 -10.70 14.05
C MET A 45 -6.41 -11.91 13.65
N PRO A 46 -5.07 -11.78 13.66
CA PRO A 46 -4.19 -12.91 13.49
C PRO A 46 -4.38 -13.92 14.63
N GLU A 47 -3.97 -15.16 14.38
CA GLU A 47 -3.98 -16.20 15.40
C GLU A 47 -3.13 -15.78 16.62
N ILE A 48 -3.74 -15.89 17.80
CA ILE A 48 -3.10 -15.56 19.07
C ILE A 48 -2.54 -16.84 19.68
N VAL A 49 -1.23 -16.89 19.85
CA VAL A 49 -0.51 -17.99 20.50
C VAL A 49 0.11 -17.44 21.79
N ASN A 50 -0.24 -18.06 22.91
CA ASN A 50 0.25 -17.67 24.25
C ASN A 50 0.01 -16.18 24.59
N GLY A 51 -1.14 -15.63 24.20
CA GLY A 51 -1.48 -14.22 24.45
C GLY A 51 -0.74 -13.22 23.56
N SER A 52 0.01 -13.69 22.56
CA SER A 52 0.72 -12.85 21.60
C SER A 52 0.36 -13.24 20.16
N TYR A 53 0.47 -12.32 19.21
CA TYR A 53 0.37 -12.63 17.79
C TYR A 53 1.62 -12.14 17.07
N SER A 54 1.97 -12.79 15.96
CA SER A 54 3.11 -12.42 15.13
C SER A 54 2.65 -12.11 13.71
N LEU A 55 3.19 -11.04 13.14
CA LEU A 55 2.98 -10.64 11.76
C LEU A 55 4.30 -10.86 11.01
N LYS A 56 4.26 -11.62 9.92
CA LYS A 56 5.45 -11.94 9.12
C LYS A 56 5.31 -11.29 7.75
N LEU A 57 6.39 -10.67 7.29
CA LEU A 57 6.48 -10.11 5.95
C LEU A 57 7.34 -11.02 5.09
N ASP A 58 6.70 -11.76 4.19
CA ASP A 58 7.41 -12.57 3.21
C ASP A 58 7.80 -11.69 2.01
N VAL A 59 9.12 -11.52 1.82
CA VAL A 59 9.68 -10.69 0.74
C VAL A 59 10.50 -11.57 -0.20
N THR A 60 10.17 -11.54 -1.48
CA THR A 60 10.94 -12.22 -2.51
C THR A 60 12.23 -11.46 -2.81
N VAL A 61 13.38 -12.13 -2.75
CA VAL A 61 14.69 -11.54 -3.07
C VAL A 61 14.69 -10.99 -4.50
N GLY A 62 15.22 -9.78 -4.68
CA GLY A 62 15.29 -9.08 -5.97
C GLY A 62 13.96 -8.46 -6.42
N SER A 63 12.86 -8.64 -5.67
CA SER A 63 11.60 -7.94 -5.95
C SER A 63 11.73 -6.43 -5.76
N ASP A 64 10.79 -5.68 -6.33
CA ASP A 64 10.68 -4.24 -6.07
C ASP A 64 10.61 -3.92 -4.57
N LEU A 65 9.91 -4.76 -3.79
CA LEU A 65 9.82 -4.57 -2.35
C LEU A 65 11.16 -4.80 -1.66
N ASP A 66 11.89 -5.85 -2.03
CA ASP A 66 13.24 -6.13 -1.50
C ASP A 66 14.21 -4.99 -1.83
N ASN A 67 14.21 -4.52 -3.08
CA ASN A 67 15.04 -3.40 -3.53
C ASN A 67 14.69 -2.09 -2.79
N TRP A 68 13.41 -1.86 -2.51
CA TRP A 68 12.97 -0.69 -1.75
C TRP A 68 13.36 -0.79 -0.27
N LEU A 69 13.18 -1.98 0.34
CA LEU A 69 13.49 -2.25 1.74
C LEU A 69 15.00 -2.22 2.03
N ARG A 70 15.83 -2.67 1.09
CA ARG A 70 17.30 -2.60 1.21
C ARG A 70 17.88 -1.24 0.81
N GLY A 71 17.07 -0.39 0.20
CA GLY A 71 17.45 0.95 -0.21
C GLY A 71 17.18 2.02 0.86
N VAL A 72 17.04 3.26 0.42
CA VAL A 72 16.74 4.42 1.30
C VAL A 72 15.23 4.58 1.59
N PHE A 73 14.42 3.55 1.35
CA PHE A 73 12.96 3.57 1.56
C PHE A 73 12.24 4.79 0.98
N ARG A 74 12.64 5.22 -0.24
CA ARG A 74 12.19 6.47 -0.86
C ARG A 74 10.68 6.54 -0.97
N LYS A 75 10.10 7.62 -0.46
CA LYS A 75 8.67 7.95 -0.57
C LYS A 75 8.50 9.18 -1.43
N ILE A 76 7.51 9.17 -2.31
CA ILE A 76 7.11 10.33 -3.12
C ILE A 76 5.65 10.62 -2.82
N THR A 77 5.38 11.84 -2.34
CA THR A 77 4.01 12.28 -2.09
C THR A 77 3.54 13.15 -3.25
N LEU A 78 2.42 12.77 -3.84
CA LEU A 78 1.74 13.49 -4.90
C LEU A 78 0.37 13.94 -4.40
N ALA A 79 -0.22 14.90 -5.10
CA ALA A 79 -1.44 15.54 -4.66
C ALA A 79 -2.49 15.49 -5.78
N VAL A 80 -3.71 15.07 -5.43
CA VAL A 80 -4.88 14.99 -6.33
C VAL A 80 -5.95 15.97 -5.87
N ASN A 81 -6.87 16.30 -6.77
CA ASN A 81 -7.90 17.33 -6.55
C ASN A 81 -9.31 16.76 -6.41
N SER A 82 -9.50 15.44 -6.53
CA SER A 82 -10.77 14.77 -6.27
C SER A 82 -10.57 13.31 -5.87
N GLU A 83 -11.64 12.70 -5.37
CA GLU A 83 -11.71 11.25 -5.16
C GLU A 83 -11.68 10.48 -6.47
N GLU A 84 -12.36 11.00 -7.49
CA GLU A 84 -12.44 10.41 -8.82
C GLU A 84 -11.04 10.29 -9.44
N GLU A 85 -10.24 11.36 -9.40
CA GLU A 85 -8.85 11.35 -9.87
C GLU A 85 -8.01 10.29 -9.13
N LEU A 86 -8.21 10.14 -7.82
CA LEU A 86 -7.54 9.13 -7.01
C LEU A 86 -7.93 7.70 -7.43
N MET A 87 -9.23 7.49 -7.66
CA MET A 87 -9.78 6.19 -8.05
C MET A 87 -9.37 5.81 -9.48
N ASP A 88 -9.30 6.76 -10.40
CA ASP A 88 -8.82 6.53 -11.77
C ASP A 88 -7.38 6.05 -11.78
N ILE A 89 -6.51 6.73 -11.00
CA ILE A 89 -5.11 6.30 -10.83
C ILE A 89 -5.04 4.88 -10.26
N TYR A 90 -5.86 4.56 -9.27
CA TYR A 90 -5.90 3.22 -8.69
C TYR A 90 -6.34 2.16 -9.69
N TYR A 91 -7.43 2.41 -10.43
CA TYR A 91 -7.97 1.45 -11.39
C TYR A 91 -7.03 1.22 -12.57
N HIS A 92 -6.43 2.28 -13.13
CA HIS A 92 -5.37 2.14 -14.14
C HIS A 92 -4.20 1.33 -13.60
N ARG A 93 -3.72 1.64 -12.39
CA ARG A 93 -2.58 0.90 -11.81
C ARG A 93 -2.91 -0.58 -11.59
N ARG A 94 -4.13 -0.89 -11.14
CA ARG A 94 -4.60 -2.25 -10.92
C ARG A 94 -4.69 -3.02 -12.24
N GLU A 95 -5.21 -2.39 -13.28
CA GLU A 95 -5.29 -3.02 -14.61
C GLU A 95 -3.91 -3.28 -15.21
N ASP A 96 -2.99 -2.30 -15.14
CA ASP A 96 -1.59 -2.48 -15.56
C ASP A 96 -0.92 -3.65 -14.86
N LEU A 97 -1.21 -3.83 -13.56
CA LEU A 97 -0.68 -4.94 -12.78
C LEU A 97 -1.28 -6.27 -13.22
N ARG A 98 -2.59 -6.32 -13.46
CA ARG A 98 -3.28 -7.52 -13.97
C ARG A 98 -2.73 -7.98 -15.32
N LEU A 99 -2.49 -7.05 -16.24
CA LEU A 99 -1.89 -7.33 -17.54
C LEU A 99 -0.46 -7.88 -17.42
N LYS A 100 0.31 -7.37 -16.45
CA LYS A 100 1.66 -7.88 -16.15
C LYS A 100 1.65 -9.29 -15.53
N GLU A 101 0.63 -9.64 -14.74
CA GLU A 101 0.46 -11.03 -14.26
C GLU A 101 0.23 -12.00 -15.43
N GLN A 102 -0.60 -11.60 -16.40
CA GLN A 102 -0.92 -12.42 -17.57
C GLN A 102 0.29 -12.62 -18.50
N ASP A 103 1.19 -11.64 -18.59
CA ASP A 103 2.47 -11.72 -19.31
C ASP A 103 3.59 -12.42 -18.50
N GLY A 104 3.27 -13.02 -17.34
CA GLY A 104 4.24 -13.73 -16.49
C GLY A 104 5.24 -12.80 -15.76
N ARG A 105 5.04 -11.48 -15.79
CA ARG A 105 5.89 -10.48 -15.15
C ARG A 105 5.27 -9.97 -13.85
N SER A 106 5.44 -10.73 -12.76
CA SER A 106 5.11 -10.39 -11.36
C SER A 106 3.61 -10.36 -10.97
N PRO A 107 3.19 -11.07 -9.89
CA PRO A 107 1.80 -11.07 -9.42
C PRO A 107 1.36 -9.76 -8.72
N ALA A 108 0.27 -9.15 -9.17
CA ALA A 108 -0.57 -8.13 -8.53
C ALA A 108 -1.16 -8.60 -7.19
N SER A 109 -1.53 -9.88 -7.09
CA SER A 109 -1.98 -10.53 -5.84
C SER A 109 -0.95 -10.41 -4.69
N ARG A 110 0.34 -10.22 -5.03
CA ARG A 110 1.45 -10.11 -4.07
C ARG A 110 1.54 -8.74 -3.38
N TRP A 111 0.86 -7.71 -3.89
CA TRP A 111 0.98 -6.34 -3.39
C TRP A 111 -0.14 -5.90 -2.44
N GLY A 112 -1.00 -6.82 -1.99
CA GLY A 112 -2.08 -6.51 -1.07
C GLY A 112 -3.13 -5.53 -1.63
N MET A 113 -3.13 -5.28 -2.95
CA MET A 113 -4.03 -4.34 -3.63
C MET A 113 -5.44 -4.90 -3.83
N ASN A 114 -5.92 -5.72 -2.89
CA ASN A 114 -7.28 -6.26 -2.95
C ASN A 114 -8.33 -5.24 -2.51
N ARG A 115 -7.95 -4.15 -1.81
CA ARG A 115 -8.87 -3.07 -1.47
C ARG A 115 -8.19 -1.68 -1.41
N PRO A 116 -8.91 -0.61 -1.79
CA PRO A 116 -8.43 0.78 -1.74
C PRO A 116 -8.37 1.36 -0.31
N PHE A 117 -8.14 0.54 0.71
CA PHE A 117 -8.32 0.95 2.12
C PHE A 117 -7.32 2.02 2.59
N SER A 118 -6.22 2.26 1.86
CA SER A 118 -5.30 3.37 2.16
C SER A 118 -5.60 4.66 1.38
N MET A 119 -6.69 4.72 0.60
CA MET A 119 -7.08 5.86 -0.24
C MET A 119 -8.27 6.68 0.30
N PHE A 120 -8.90 6.25 1.38
CA PHE A 120 -10.08 6.91 1.92
C PHE A 120 -9.78 8.01 2.96
N PHE A 121 -8.74 8.85 2.81
CA PHE A 121 -8.62 10.09 3.60
C PHE A 121 -7.84 11.19 2.91
#